data_AF-A0A8C8MKC0-F1
#
_entry.id   AF-A0A8C8MKC0-F1
#
_cell.length_a   1.000
_cell.length_b   1.000
_cell.length_c   1.000
_cell.angle_alpha   90.00
_cell.angle_beta   90.00
_cell.angle_gamma   90.00
#
_symmetry.space_group_name_H-M   'P 1'
#
loop_
_entity.id
_entity.type
_entity.pdbx_description
1 polymer ?
#
loop_
_entity_poly.entity_id
_entity_poly.type
_entity_poly.pdbx_seq_one_letter_code
_entity_poly.pdbx_strand_id
1 'polypeptide(L)'
;MPTKSISTQGDGKTFEQLRQECLQKKKLFEDPDFPACDSSLYYSQSVPINFEWKRPGELCENPEFIVGGADRTDICQGALGDCWLLAAIASLTLHKETLARVVPNDQGFDRSYAGIFHFQFWQHNRWLDVVVDDRLPAVRNRLVLLHSASNNEFWSALLEKAYAKLNGSYESLKGGSTLEAMEDFTGGVGETYETKSAPTDLFNIMKKAYDRGSMMGCSIDITSSAESEAQTASGLVKGHAYSITGLEEVNYRGKKVKLIRIRNPWGQVEWNGAWSDESREWNVIDSSEKKRILQNSMDDGEFWMEFEDFKANYDKIEICNLTPDSLTDETKRKWEVNMFEGNWIRGSTAGGCRNFIDTFWTNPQFKLTLLHADDNNDKCSVVIALMQKNRRALRKEGLDLQTIGFALYEAPADEDHLGKDFFRYNGSKARSKTYINVREISERFTLPPGNYLLVPTTFQPHDEADFIIRIFSEKAAGTMYDIYMFDESIQVDNSGQLEFQEFKVFWEKMKKWIMLFISYDTDRSGKMSSYELRIALKAAGMHLNTKLLQLLGLRFADENYDIDFDDYLTCIIRLENMFSEYQGTFLLLSMNV
;
A
#
# COMPACT_ATOMS: atom_id res chain seq x y z
N MET A 1 -7.55 20.32 -6.18
CA MET A 1 -6.16 20.78 -6.01
C MET A 1 -5.30 19.53 -5.89
N PRO A 2 -4.22 19.38 -6.68
CA PRO A 2 -3.22 18.34 -6.45
C PRO A 2 -2.81 18.37 -4.97
N THR A 3 -2.94 17.27 -4.24
CA THR A 3 -2.41 17.17 -2.87
C THR A 3 -0.90 17.43 -2.96
N LYS A 4 -0.38 18.40 -2.20
CA LYS A 4 1.04 18.74 -2.21
C LYS A 4 1.86 17.53 -1.73
N SER A 5 2.96 17.22 -2.40
CA SER A 5 3.87 16.17 -1.98
C SER A 5 4.70 16.60 -0.76
N ILE A 6 5.09 15.62 0.07
CA ILE A 6 5.87 15.81 1.29
C ILE A 6 7.28 15.29 1.03
N SER A 7 8.31 16.10 1.25
CA SER A 7 9.71 15.66 1.10
C SER A 7 10.02 14.50 2.03
N THR A 8 10.74 13.50 1.52
CA THR A 8 11.24 12.36 2.32
C THR A 8 12.67 12.54 2.80
N GLN A 9 13.32 13.67 2.49
CA GLN A 9 14.71 13.92 2.91
C GLN A 9 14.81 14.00 4.43
N GLY A 10 15.85 13.40 5.01
CA GLY A 10 16.06 13.32 6.46
C GLY A 10 16.24 14.68 7.14
N ASP A 11 16.74 15.68 6.41
CA ASP A 11 16.86 17.07 6.89
C ASP A 11 15.61 17.93 6.62
N GLY A 12 14.57 17.34 6.02
CA GLY A 12 13.29 17.98 5.72
C GLY A 12 13.30 18.97 4.55
N LYS A 13 14.43 19.14 3.84
CA LYS A 13 14.52 20.08 2.72
C LYS A 13 13.82 19.55 1.48
N THR A 14 13.35 20.46 0.63
CA THR A 14 12.77 20.13 -0.67
C THR A 14 13.84 19.95 -1.75
N PHE A 15 13.47 19.28 -2.85
CA PHE A 15 14.28 19.23 -4.08
C PHE A 15 14.83 20.60 -4.46
N GLU A 16 13.96 21.62 -4.50
CA GLU A 16 14.33 22.97 -4.93
C GLU A 16 15.38 23.60 -3.99
N GLN A 17 15.23 23.42 -2.68
CA GLN A 17 16.20 23.92 -1.70
C GLN A 17 17.57 23.25 -1.87
N LEU A 18 17.59 21.92 -2.00
CA LEU A 18 18.83 21.16 -2.18
C LEU A 18 19.52 21.49 -3.51
N ARG A 19 18.76 21.58 -4.61
CA ARG A 19 19.27 21.98 -5.93
C ARG A 19 19.91 23.36 -5.88
N GLN A 20 19.24 24.35 -5.29
CA GLN A 20 19.78 25.71 -5.16
C GLN A 20 21.04 25.75 -4.29
N GLU A 21 21.09 25.01 -3.18
CA GLU A 21 22.30 24.90 -2.37
C GLU A 21 23.49 24.33 -3.15
N CYS A 22 23.27 23.27 -3.93
CA CYS A 22 24.30 22.64 -4.76
C CYS A 22 24.81 23.59 -5.86
N LEU A 23 23.90 24.30 -6.55
CA LEU A 23 24.24 25.31 -7.56
C LEU A 23 25.06 26.45 -6.97
N GLN A 24 24.66 26.98 -5.80
CA GLN A 24 25.40 28.05 -5.11
C GLN A 24 26.79 27.59 -4.68
N LYS A 25 26.92 26.36 -4.17
CA LYS A 25 28.19 25.77 -3.74
C LYS A 25 29.04 25.26 -4.91
N LYS A 26 28.52 25.24 -6.13
CA LYS A 26 29.12 24.63 -7.34
C LYS A 26 29.58 23.18 -7.09
N LYS A 27 28.73 22.40 -6.44
CA LYS A 27 28.95 20.98 -6.15
C LYS A 27 27.77 20.16 -6.64
N LEU A 28 28.03 18.93 -7.07
CA LEU A 28 26.97 17.97 -7.36
C LEU A 28 26.40 17.43 -6.06
N PHE A 29 25.10 17.16 -6.04
CA PHE A 29 24.44 16.56 -4.89
C PHE A 29 24.96 15.14 -4.66
N GLU A 30 25.18 14.84 -3.38
CA GLU A 30 25.47 13.50 -2.89
C GLU A 30 24.46 13.21 -1.80
N ASP A 31 23.61 12.22 -2.05
CA ASP A 31 22.48 11.90 -1.21
C ASP A 31 22.95 11.27 0.12
N PRO A 32 22.75 11.96 1.27
CA PRO A 32 23.15 11.41 2.56
C PRO A 32 22.23 10.27 3.02
N ASP A 33 20.98 10.24 2.55
CA ASP A 33 19.97 9.27 2.97
C ASP A 33 20.02 7.98 2.12
N PHE A 34 20.67 8.03 0.96
CA PHE A 34 20.87 6.88 0.07
C PHE A 34 22.27 6.91 -0.56
N PRO A 35 23.31 6.61 0.23
CA PRO A 35 24.69 6.75 -0.20
C PRO A 35 25.05 5.79 -1.33
N ALA A 36 26.01 6.18 -2.17
CA ALA A 36 26.54 5.37 -3.26
C ALA A 36 27.49 4.27 -2.74
N CYS A 37 26.95 3.29 -2.02
CA CYS A 37 27.68 2.16 -1.43
C CYS A 37 26.86 0.87 -1.41
N ASP A 38 27.48 -0.21 -0.96
CA ASP A 38 26.93 -1.56 -0.98
C ASP A 38 25.62 -1.71 -0.21
N SER A 39 25.42 -0.98 0.90
CA SER A 39 24.20 -1.05 1.70
C SER A 39 22.96 -0.55 0.96
N SER A 40 23.13 0.31 -0.04
CA SER A 40 22.05 0.78 -0.91
C SER A 40 21.69 -0.26 -1.98
N LEU A 41 22.58 -1.22 -2.26
CA LEU A 41 22.37 -2.31 -3.21
C LEU A 41 21.79 -3.55 -2.52
N TYR A 42 22.46 -4.05 -1.48
CA TYR A 42 22.17 -5.31 -0.80
C TYR A 42 22.24 -5.15 0.72
N TYR A 43 21.30 -5.77 1.44
CA TYR A 43 21.30 -5.89 2.89
C TYR A 43 21.50 -7.33 3.37
N SER A 44 21.14 -8.33 2.55
CA SER A 44 21.13 -9.73 2.97
C SER A 44 22.46 -10.45 2.73
N GLN A 45 23.27 -9.95 1.79
CA GLN A 45 24.50 -10.59 1.34
C GLN A 45 25.53 -9.57 0.85
N SER A 46 26.79 -10.01 0.77
CA SER A 46 27.83 -9.25 0.08
C SER A 46 27.48 -9.11 -1.40
N VAL A 47 27.81 -7.97 -1.98
CA VAL A 47 27.50 -7.68 -3.37
C VAL A 47 28.22 -8.70 -4.29
N PRO A 48 27.49 -9.44 -5.16
CA PRO A 48 28.05 -10.57 -5.90
C PRO A 48 29.00 -10.13 -7.03
N ILE A 49 28.96 -8.85 -7.39
CA ILE A 49 29.71 -8.23 -8.50
C ILE A 49 30.27 -6.90 -7.98
N ASN A 50 31.42 -6.47 -8.48
CA ASN A 50 31.96 -5.15 -8.15
C ASN A 50 31.20 -4.05 -8.93
N PHE A 51 30.30 -3.35 -8.25
CA PHE A 51 29.56 -2.22 -8.83
C PHE A 51 30.36 -0.92 -8.70
N GLU A 52 30.30 -0.10 -9.74
CA GLU A 52 30.81 1.27 -9.75
C GLU A 52 29.62 2.22 -9.83
N TRP A 53 29.52 3.17 -8.90
CA TRP A 53 28.49 4.20 -8.94
C TRP A 53 28.93 5.34 -9.86
N LYS A 54 28.23 5.53 -10.98
CA LYS A 54 28.57 6.53 -12.00
C LYS A 54 27.40 7.44 -12.31
N ARG A 55 27.68 8.71 -12.55
CA ARG A 55 26.71 9.66 -13.06
C ARG A 55 26.52 9.47 -14.57
N PRO A 56 25.36 9.84 -15.14
CA PRO A 56 25.09 9.79 -16.58
C PRO A 56 26.18 10.43 -17.45
N GLY A 57 26.74 11.57 -17.02
CA GLY A 57 27.83 12.23 -17.75
C GLY A 57 29.18 11.50 -17.72
N GLU A 58 29.33 10.46 -16.90
CA GLU A 58 30.48 9.55 -16.91
C GLU A 58 30.25 8.31 -17.79
N LEU A 59 28.99 8.06 -18.18
CA LEU A 59 28.56 6.92 -18.99
C LEU A 59 28.39 7.29 -20.47
N CYS A 60 27.97 8.52 -20.77
CA CYS A 60 27.76 9.01 -22.13
C CYS A 60 28.06 10.52 -22.26
N GLU A 61 28.28 11.00 -23.49
CA GLU A 61 28.68 12.39 -23.75
C GLU A 61 27.54 13.42 -23.56
N ASN A 62 26.31 13.05 -23.93
CA ASN A 62 25.15 13.95 -23.92
C ASN A 62 23.99 13.31 -23.16
N PRO A 63 24.07 13.21 -21.82
CA PRO A 63 23.00 12.63 -21.04
C PRO A 63 21.74 13.49 -21.14
N GLU A 64 20.62 12.84 -21.38
CA GLU A 64 19.28 13.43 -21.40
C GLU A 64 18.43 12.74 -20.35
N PHE A 65 17.49 13.51 -19.79
CA PHE A 65 16.58 12.95 -18.81
C PHE A 65 15.52 12.10 -19.52
N ILE A 66 14.86 12.68 -20.53
CA ILE A 66 13.85 12.05 -21.39
C ILE A 66 14.16 12.42 -22.84
N VAL A 67 14.18 11.45 -23.77
CA VAL A 67 14.48 11.62 -25.19
C VAL A 67 13.24 11.29 -26.02
N GLY A 68 12.66 12.27 -26.72
CA GLY A 68 11.48 12.02 -27.59
C GLY A 68 10.17 11.75 -26.84
N GLY A 69 10.18 11.87 -25.51
CA GLY A 69 9.06 11.58 -24.61
C GLY A 69 9.26 10.24 -23.90
N ALA A 70 8.81 10.14 -22.65
CA ALA A 70 8.98 8.92 -21.88
C ALA A 70 8.06 7.82 -22.44
N ASP A 71 8.67 6.78 -22.99
CA ASP A 71 8.01 5.67 -23.66
C ASP A 71 8.28 4.35 -22.94
N ARG A 72 7.43 3.36 -23.18
CA ARG A 72 7.60 2.01 -22.67
C ARG A 72 8.94 1.41 -23.12
N THR A 73 9.50 1.76 -24.28
CA THR A 73 10.82 1.29 -24.75
C THR A 73 11.99 1.71 -23.87
N ASP A 74 11.77 2.69 -22.98
CA ASP A 74 12.80 3.19 -22.06
C ASP A 74 12.97 2.28 -20.84
N ILE A 75 12.19 1.18 -20.81
CA ILE A 75 12.08 0.23 -19.72
C ILE A 75 12.60 -1.13 -20.19
N CYS A 76 13.88 -1.40 -19.90
CA CYS A 76 14.54 -2.68 -20.10
C CYS A 76 15.08 -3.20 -18.76
N GLN A 77 14.62 -4.39 -18.36
CA GLN A 77 15.07 -5.01 -17.11
C GLN A 77 16.56 -5.35 -17.11
N GLY A 78 17.21 -5.04 -16.00
CA GLY A 78 18.58 -5.46 -15.72
C GLY A 78 18.64 -6.78 -14.95
N ALA A 79 19.67 -6.92 -14.11
CA ALA A 79 19.94 -8.14 -13.34
C ALA A 79 19.11 -8.28 -12.05
N LEU A 80 18.21 -7.33 -11.77
CA LEU A 80 17.37 -7.34 -10.57
C LEU A 80 16.02 -8.00 -10.87
N GLY A 81 15.52 -8.82 -9.93
CA GLY A 81 14.24 -9.52 -10.04
C GLY A 81 13.06 -8.63 -9.64
N ASP A 82 12.97 -7.44 -10.22
CA ASP A 82 11.95 -6.42 -9.94
C ASP A 82 11.04 -6.14 -11.16
N CYS A 83 10.90 -7.12 -12.05
CA CYS A 83 10.03 -7.07 -13.23
C CYS A 83 8.63 -6.51 -12.97
N TRP A 84 8.07 -6.76 -11.78
CA TRP A 84 6.79 -6.24 -11.33
C TRP A 84 6.73 -4.71 -11.32
N LEU A 85 7.80 -4.04 -10.90
CA LEU A 85 7.95 -2.59 -10.91
C LEU A 85 8.07 -2.08 -12.34
N LEU A 86 8.90 -2.72 -13.15
CA LEU A 86 9.12 -2.32 -14.54
C LEU A 86 7.86 -2.47 -15.40
N ALA A 87 7.09 -3.54 -15.20
CA ALA A 87 5.79 -3.70 -15.84
C ALA A 87 4.82 -2.56 -15.45
N ALA A 88 4.87 -2.08 -14.20
CA ALA A 88 4.09 -0.92 -13.79
C ALA A 88 4.60 0.38 -14.41
N ILE A 89 5.92 0.59 -14.48
CA ILE A 89 6.51 1.78 -15.14
C ILE A 89 6.17 1.79 -16.63
N ALA A 90 6.25 0.65 -17.31
CA ALA A 90 5.85 0.54 -18.72
C ALA A 90 4.34 0.79 -18.92
N SER A 91 3.49 0.42 -17.96
CA SER A 91 2.08 0.82 -17.99
C SER A 91 1.91 2.33 -17.71
N LEU A 92 2.77 2.94 -16.90
CA LEU A 92 2.69 4.36 -16.51
C LEU A 92 2.93 5.29 -17.71
N THR A 93 3.81 4.92 -18.64
CA THR A 93 4.11 5.73 -19.83
C THR A 93 2.90 5.92 -20.76
N LEU A 94 1.91 5.03 -20.68
CA LEU A 94 0.63 5.16 -21.39
C LEU A 94 -0.26 6.27 -20.81
N HIS A 95 0.01 6.73 -19.60
CA HIS A 95 -0.79 7.72 -18.86
C HIS A 95 -0.01 9.00 -18.61
N LYS A 96 0.07 9.89 -19.61
CA LYS A 96 0.90 11.10 -19.59
C LYS A 96 0.72 12.00 -18.36
N GLU A 97 -0.51 12.18 -17.87
CA GLU A 97 -0.78 13.01 -16.69
C GLU A 97 -0.28 12.35 -15.39
N THR A 98 -0.51 11.05 -15.23
CA THR A 98 -0.01 10.26 -14.10
C THR A 98 1.52 10.20 -14.12
N LEU A 99 2.10 9.96 -15.30
CA LEU A 99 3.55 9.98 -15.50
C LEU A 99 4.15 11.33 -15.11
N ALA A 100 3.58 12.45 -15.58
CA ALA A 100 4.07 13.79 -15.23
C ALA A 100 3.94 14.12 -13.74
N ARG A 101 3.09 13.40 -13.00
CA ARG A 101 3.01 13.50 -11.54
C ARG A 101 4.13 12.72 -10.86
N VAL A 102 4.37 11.48 -11.29
CA VAL A 102 5.43 10.62 -10.72
C VAL A 102 6.83 11.08 -11.12
N VAL A 103 6.97 11.55 -12.36
CA VAL A 103 8.20 12.04 -13.00
C VAL A 103 8.00 13.50 -13.40
N PRO A 104 8.27 14.46 -12.49
CA PRO A 104 8.13 15.88 -12.79
C PRO A 104 9.01 16.34 -13.96
N ASN A 105 8.52 17.32 -14.73
CA ASN A 105 9.18 17.83 -15.94
C ASN A 105 10.16 18.99 -15.67
N ASP A 106 10.36 19.39 -14.42
CA ASP A 106 11.20 20.52 -13.98
C ASP A 106 12.65 20.12 -13.65
N GLN A 107 13.09 18.99 -14.19
CA GLN A 107 14.41 18.39 -14.00
C GLN A 107 15.05 17.97 -15.33
N GLY A 108 16.39 17.96 -15.37
CA GLY A 108 17.15 17.62 -16.56
C GLY A 108 18.65 17.86 -16.42
N PHE A 109 19.39 17.59 -17.50
CA PHE A 109 20.84 17.81 -17.61
C PHE A 109 21.19 19.17 -18.25
N ASP A 110 20.30 20.16 -18.11
CA ASP A 110 20.48 21.49 -18.69
C ASP A 110 21.32 22.42 -17.78
N ARG A 111 21.19 23.74 -17.94
CA ARG A 111 21.93 24.74 -17.15
C ARG A 111 21.59 24.71 -15.65
N SER A 112 20.49 24.09 -15.26
CA SER A 112 20.07 23.93 -13.86
C SER A 112 20.60 22.64 -13.21
N TYR A 113 21.39 21.85 -13.95
CA TYR A 113 21.93 20.59 -13.48
C TYR A 113 22.83 20.75 -12.24
N ALA A 114 22.52 19.96 -11.21
CA ALA A 114 23.27 19.88 -9.97
C ALA A 114 23.45 18.43 -9.47
N GLY A 115 23.30 17.43 -10.35
CA GLY A 115 23.41 16.01 -10.01
C GLY A 115 22.32 15.51 -9.05
N ILE A 116 21.11 16.10 -9.13
CA ILE A 116 19.97 15.89 -8.24
C ILE A 116 18.68 15.82 -9.06
N PHE A 117 17.81 14.86 -8.70
CA PHE A 117 16.52 14.60 -9.33
C PHE A 117 15.48 14.26 -8.26
N HIS A 118 14.20 14.30 -8.60
CA HIS A 118 13.12 13.91 -7.69
C HIS A 118 11.96 13.22 -8.41
N PHE A 119 11.25 12.40 -7.65
CA PHE A 119 10.12 11.60 -8.10
C PHE A 119 9.02 11.57 -7.03
N GLN A 120 7.77 11.41 -7.44
CA GLN A 120 6.64 11.42 -6.52
C GLN A 120 5.96 10.06 -6.47
N PHE A 121 5.84 9.50 -5.27
CA PHE A 121 5.16 8.24 -5.03
C PHE A 121 4.03 8.44 -4.02
N TRP A 122 2.92 7.78 -4.27
CA TRP A 122 1.85 7.65 -3.31
C TRP A 122 2.21 6.56 -2.30
N GLN A 123 2.17 6.89 -1.01
CA GLN A 123 2.38 5.98 0.10
C GLN A 123 1.42 6.34 1.22
N HIS A 124 0.65 5.36 1.70
CA HIS A 124 -0.22 5.52 2.86
C HIS A 124 -1.15 6.76 2.77
N ASN A 125 -1.78 6.96 1.60
CA ASN A 125 -2.67 8.09 1.31
C ASN A 125 -2.01 9.49 1.28
N ARG A 126 -0.70 9.54 1.07
CA ARG A 126 0.04 10.80 0.91
C ARG A 126 0.98 10.68 -0.27
N TRP A 127 1.19 11.80 -0.95
CA TRP A 127 2.22 11.90 -1.96
C TRP A 127 3.54 12.27 -1.28
N LEU A 128 4.56 11.47 -1.53
CA LEU A 128 5.91 11.66 -1.04
C LEU A 128 6.81 12.11 -2.20
N ASP A 129 7.62 13.13 -1.97
CA ASP A 129 8.62 13.64 -2.91
C ASP A 129 9.99 13.07 -2.54
N VAL A 130 10.46 12.11 -3.33
CA VAL A 130 11.71 11.39 -3.10
C VAL A 130 12.80 11.99 -3.97
N VAL A 131 13.76 12.63 -3.31
CA VAL A 131 14.94 13.22 -3.94
C VAL A 131 16.09 12.21 -3.95
N VAL A 132 16.79 12.12 -5.08
CA VAL A 132 17.98 11.28 -5.28
C VAL A 132 19.08 12.06 -6.00
N ASP A 133 20.34 11.70 -5.75
CA ASP A 133 21.41 12.05 -6.69
C ASP A 133 21.39 11.13 -7.92
N ASP A 134 22.16 11.48 -8.96
CA ASP A 134 22.18 10.73 -10.22
C ASP A 134 23.28 9.67 -10.33
N ARG A 135 23.94 9.27 -9.24
CA ARG A 135 24.89 8.16 -9.28
C ARG A 135 24.12 6.85 -9.45
N LEU A 136 24.37 6.11 -10.53
CA LEU A 136 23.70 4.85 -10.85
C LEU A 136 24.69 3.67 -10.77
N PRO A 137 24.24 2.47 -10.32
CA PRO A 137 25.09 1.29 -10.28
C PRO A 137 25.44 0.79 -11.69
N ALA A 138 26.73 0.71 -12.00
CA ALA A 138 27.24 0.29 -13.30
C ALA A 138 28.32 -0.79 -13.16
N VAL A 139 28.47 -1.62 -14.19
CA VAL A 139 29.56 -2.59 -14.33
C VAL A 139 30.18 -2.40 -15.70
N ARG A 140 31.51 -2.19 -15.76
CA ARG A 140 32.24 -1.98 -17.03
C ARG A 140 31.61 -0.87 -17.90
N ASN A 141 31.30 0.28 -17.29
CA ASN A 141 30.66 1.44 -17.93
C ASN A 141 29.27 1.19 -18.54
N ARG A 142 28.53 0.20 -18.03
CA ARG A 142 27.14 -0.03 -18.45
C ARG A 142 26.24 -0.15 -17.24
N LEU A 143 25.04 0.41 -17.33
CA LEU A 143 23.98 0.15 -16.37
C LEU A 143 23.66 -1.36 -16.39
N VAL A 144 23.46 -1.93 -15.20
CA VAL A 144 23.14 -3.35 -15.03
C VAL A 144 21.79 -3.58 -14.35
N LEU A 145 21.10 -2.49 -14.00
CA LEU A 145 19.73 -2.48 -13.48
C LEU A 145 18.80 -1.90 -14.57
N LEU A 146 17.69 -1.25 -14.22
CA LEU A 146 16.81 -0.62 -15.21
C LEU A 146 17.57 0.41 -16.07
N HIS A 147 17.35 0.34 -17.38
CA HIS A 147 17.90 1.27 -18.36
C HIS A 147 16.98 1.40 -19.59
N SER A 148 17.16 2.49 -20.36
CA SER A 148 16.51 2.69 -21.66
C SER A 148 17.26 1.93 -22.75
N ALA A 149 16.54 1.55 -23.82
CA ALA A 149 17.17 1.12 -25.06
C ALA A 149 18.07 2.23 -25.67
N SER A 150 17.76 3.49 -25.37
CA SER A 150 18.59 4.65 -25.71
C SER A 150 19.72 4.83 -24.69
N ASN A 151 20.96 4.80 -25.16
CA ASN A 151 22.16 4.88 -24.29
C ASN A 151 22.34 6.23 -23.57
N ASN A 152 21.60 7.27 -23.96
CA ASN A 152 21.71 8.62 -23.42
C ASN A 152 20.47 9.06 -22.62
N GLU A 153 19.54 8.16 -22.29
CA GLU A 153 18.31 8.47 -21.56
C GLU A 153 18.28 7.79 -20.18
N PHE A 154 17.93 8.54 -19.13
CA PHE A 154 18.16 8.10 -17.74
C PHE A 154 16.98 8.24 -16.77
N TRP A 155 15.82 8.76 -17.18
CA TRP A 155 14.68 8.95 -16.27
C TRP A 155 14.23 7.64 -15.60
N SER A 156 14.19 6.54 -16.35
CA SER A 156 13.71 5.24 -15.85
C SER A 156 14.66 4.66 -14.81
N ALA A 157 15.97 4.68 -15.08
CA ALA A 157 16.99 4.26 -14.12
C ALA A 157 16.97 5.09 -12.82
N LEU A 158 16.75 6.40 -12.93
CA LEU A 158 16.64 7.29 -11.77
C LEU A 158 15.32 7.07 -11.00
N LEU A 159 14.23 6.73 -11.69
CA LEU A 159 12.96 6.37 -11.07
C LEU A 159 13.08 5.07 -10.25
N GLU A 160 13.71 4.03 -10.80
CA GLU A 160 14.02 2.79 -10.08
C GLU A 160 14.87 3.09 -8.83
N LYS A 161 15.91 3.94 -8.97
CA LYS A 161 16.72 4.37 -7.82
C LYS A 161 15.91 5.06 -6.74
N ALA A 162 15.02 5.97 -7.10
CA ALA A 162 14.17 6.67 -6.13
C ALA A 162 13.21 5.71 -5.43
N TYR A 163 12.68 4.73 -6.16
CA TYR A 163 11.83 3.69 -5.60
C TYR A 163 12.62 2.72 -4.70
N ALA A 164 13.86 2.38 -5.06
CA ALA A 164 14.78 1.62 -4.23
C ALA A 164 15.09 2.34 -2.92
N LYS A 165 15.36 3.65 -2.98
CA LYS A 165 15.55 4.51 -1.81
C LYS A 165 14.34 4.50 -0.90
N LEU A 166 13.14 4.69 -1.44
CA LEU A 166 11.89 4.65 -0.69
C LEU A 166 11.71 3.33 0.07
N ASN A 167 12.18 2.22 -0.50
CA ASN A 167 12.09 0.87 0.06
C ASN A 167 13.37 0.42 0.79
N GLY A 168 14.36 1.31 0.95
CA GLY A 168 15.59 1.12 1.70
C GLY A 168 16.80 0.59 0.92
N SER A 169 16.62 -0.19 -0.15
CA SER A 169 17.70 -0.70 -1.01
C SER A 169 17.17 -1.21 -2.35
N TYR A 170 18.03 -1.43 -3.33
CA TYR A 170 17.65 -2.13 -4.57
C TYR A 170 17.22 -3.58 -4.30
N GLU A 171 17.89 -4.30 -3.39
CA GLU A 171 17.50 -5.67 -3.02
C GLU A 171 16.07 -5.75 -2.45
N SER A 172 15.57 -4.70 -1.80
CA SER A 172 14.20 -4.63 -1.30
C SER A 172 13.14 -4.68 -2.42
N LEU A 173 13.53 -4.37 -3.66
CA LEU A 173 12.65 -4.42 -4.83
C LEU A 173 12.51 -5.82 -5.41
N LYS A 174 13.32 -6.80 -5.00
CA LYS A 174 13.18 -8.18 -5.47
C LYS A 174 11.84 -8.78 -5.07
N GLY A 175 11.08 -9.27 -6.04
CA GLY A 175 9.80 -9.93 -5.83
C GLY A 175 8.69 -8.97 -5.35
N GLY A 176 7.63 -8.88 -6.13
CA GLY A 176 6.49 -8.01 -5.86
C GLY A 176 5.33 -8.26 -6.80
N SER A 177 4.23 -7.56 -6.55
CA SER A 177 3.06 -7.53 -7.42
C SER A 177 3.06 -6.22 -8.20
N THR A 178 2.71 -6.26 -9.48
CA THR A 178 2.66 -5.06 -10.31
C THR A 178 1.64 -4.07 -9.77
N LEU A 179 0.56 -4.57 -9.16
CA LEU A 179 -0.46 -3.79 -8.49
C LEU A 179 0.10 -2.84 -7.42
N GLU A 180 1.10 -3.28 -6.67
CA GLU A 180 1.74 -2.47 -5.63
C GLU A 180 2.42 -1.22 -6.22
N ALA A 181 3.17 -1.37 -7.32
CA ALA A 181 3.78 -0.22 -7.99
C ALA A 181 2.72 0.67 -8.65
N MET A 182 1.68 0.10 -9.25
CA MET A 182 0.59 0.88 -9.86
C MET A 182 -0.14 1.73 -8.82
N GLU A 183 -0.41 1.20 -7.62
CA GLU A 183 -0.95 1.96 -6.50
C GLU A 183 -0.01 3.08 -6.07
N ASP A 184 1.29 2.83 -6.02
CA ASP A 184 2.28 3.85 -5.64
C ASP A 184 2.44 4.93 -6.71
N PHE A 185 2.10 4.66 -7.97
CA PHE A 185 2.13 5.65 -9.04
C PHE A 185 0.83 6.46 -9.16
N THR A 186 -0.26 5.98 -8.57
CA THR A 186 -1.60 6.54 -8.84
C THR A 186 -2.38 6.96 -7.60
N GLY A 187 -2.12 6.32 -6.46
CA GLY A 187 -3.02 6.31 -5.31
C GLY A 187 -4.34 5.57 -5.57
N GLY A 188 -4.41 4.80 -6.66
CA GLY A 188 -5.58 4.03 -7.07
C GLY A 188 -5.89 2.85 -6.15
N VAL A 189 -6.91 2.09 -6.53
CA VAL A 189 -7.30 0.86 -5.83
C VAL A 189 -7.14 -0.32 -6.79
N GLY A 190 -6.44 -1.34 -6.31
CA GLY A 190 -6.21 -2.55 -7.09
C GLY A 190 -7.43 -3.47 -7.12
N GLU A 191 -7.60 -4.22 -8.20
CA GLU A 191 -8.48 -5.39 -8.31
C GLU A 191 -7.74 -6.52 -9.03
N THR A 192 -7.95 -7.75 -8.61
CA THR A 192 -7.31 -8.93 -9.20
C THR A 192 -8.34 -9.90 -9.76
N TYR A 193 -8.07 -10.43 -10.95
CA TYR A 193 -8.89 -11.45 -11.61
C TYR A 193 -8.05 -12.68 -11.93
N GLU A 194 -8.50 -13.86 -11.51
CA GLU A 194 -7.98 -15.14 -12.01
C GLU A 194 -8.58 -15.40 -13.38
N THR A 195 -7.75 -15.53 -14.41
CA THR A 195 -8.18 -15.64 -15.82
C THR A 195 -9.08 -16.86 -16.06
N LYS A 196 -8.77 -17.99 -15.40
CA LYS A 196 -9.43 -19.29 -15.59
C LYS A 196 -10.84 -19.34 -14.97
N SER A 197 -11.08 -18.57 -13.92
CA SER A 197 -12.39 -18.44 -13.25
C SER A 197 -13.01 -17.05 -13.45
N ALA A 198 -12.49 -16.27 -14.39
CA ALA A 198 -12.97 -14.91 -14.65
C ALA A 198 -14.40 -14.90 -15.19
N PRO A 199 -15.14 -13.79 -15.00
CA PRO A 199 -16.43 -13.59 -15.64
C PRO A 199 -16.34 -13.74 -17.17
N THR A 200 -17.42 -14.23 -17.80
CA THR A 200 -17.47 -14.38 -19.27
C THR A 200 -17.26 -13.07 -20.03
N ASP A 201 -17.57 -11.94 -19.39
CA ASP A 201 -17.45 -10.60 -19.95
C ASP A 201 -16.11 -9.89 -19.62
N LEU A 202 -15.09 -10.65 -19.17
CA LEU A 202 -13.80 -10.11 -18.73
C LEU A 202 -13.16 -9.15 -19.74
N PHE A 203 -13.21 -9.45 -21.04
CA PHE A 203 -12.65 -8.56 -22.06
C PHE A 203 -13.25 -7.16 -22.02
N ASN A 204 -14.57 -7.05 -21.85
CA ASN A 204 -15.25 -5.75 -21.82
C ASN A 204 -14.97 -5.01 -20.51
N ILE A 205 -14.86 -5.74 -19.39
CA ILE A 205 -14.42 -5.21 -18.09
C ILE A 205 -13.04 -4.56 -18.25
N MET A 206 -12.08 -5.30 -18.83
CA MET A 206 -10.71 -4.81 -19.06
C MET A 206 -10.69 -3.65 -20.05
N LYS A 207 -11.45 -3.73 -21.15
CA LYS A 207 -11.49 -2.68 -22.18
C LYS A 207 -11.99 -1.37 -21.58
N LYS A 208 -12.99 -1.45 -20.72
CA LYS A 208 -13.49 -0.29 -20.00
C LYS A 208 -12.53 0.24 -18.95
N ALA A 209 -11.80 -0.63 -18.25
CA ALA A 209 -10.73 -0.20 -17.34
C ALA A 209 -9.65 0.58 -18.11
N TYR A 210 -9.22 0.04 -19.26
CA TYR A 210 -8.27 0.67 -20.18
C TYR A 210 -8.75 2.03 -20.66
N ASP A 211 -9.99 2.11 -21.17
CA ASP A 211 -10.55 3.35 -21.71
C ASP A 211 -10.79 4.41 -20.60
N ARG A 212 -10.86 3.99 -19.33
CA ARG A 212 -10.91 4.87 -18.15
C ARG A 212 -9.52 5.27 -17.62
N GLY A 213 -8.45 4.82 -18.26
CA GLY A 213 -7.08 5.14 -17.86
C GLY A 213 -6.57 4.32 -16.68
N SER A 214 -7.14 3.14 -16.43
CA SER A 214 -6.64 2.21 -15.41
C SER A 214 -5.35 1.56 -15.90
N MET A 215 -4.40 1.37 -14.98
CA MET A 215 -3.18 0.63 -15.26
C MET A 215 -3.45 -0.87 -15.12
N MET A 216 -2.82 -1.69 -15.96
CA MET A 216 -3.07 -3.13 -15.98
C MET A 216 -1.81 -3.95 -16.17
N GLY A 217 -1.72 -5.03 -15.40
CA GLY A 217 -0.66 -6.03 -15.48
C GLY A 217 -1.23 -7.43 -15.53
N CYS A 218 -0.39 -8.39 -15.91
CA CYS A 218 -0.72 -9.80 -15.89
C CYS A 218 0.52 -10.65 -15.62
N SER A 219 0.29 -11.89 -15.19
CA SER A 219 1.37 -12.82 -14.91
C SER A 219 0.94 -14.28 -15.13
N ILE A 220 1.94 -15.13 -15.27
CA ILE A 220 1.81 -16.59 -15.37
C ILE A 220 2.38 -17.17 -14.08
N ASP A 221 1.60 -17.97 -13.38
CA ASP A 221 2.00 -18.57 -12.12
C ASP A 221 3.07 -19.66 -12.33
N ILE A 222 3.91 -19.84 -11.32
CA ILE A 222 4.91 -20.90 -11.28
C ILE A 222 4.45 -22.01 -10.35
N THR A 223 4.78 -23.25 -10.70
CA THR A 223 4.52 -24.41 -9.83
C THR A 223 5.71 -24.75 -8.93
N SER A 224 6.90 -24.23 -9.26
CA SER A 224 8.11 -24.34 -8.46
C SER A 224 9.03 -23.14 -8.68
N SER A 225 9.91 -22.85 -7.72
CA SER A 225 10.88 -21.76 -7.83
C SER A 225 11.85 -21.90 -9.00
N ALA A 226 12.08 -23.13 -9.49
CA ALA A 226 12.91 -23.39 -10.67
C ALA A 226 12.27 -22.90 -11.98
N GLU A 227 10.96 -22.64 -12.00
CA GLU A 227 10.26 -22.07 -13.15
C GLU A 227 10.24 -20.53 -13.15
N SER A 228 10.80 -19.88 -12.13
CA SER A 228 10.89 -18.41 -12.09
C SER A 228 11.69 -17.90 -13.28
N GLU A 229 11.11 -16.97 -14.03
CA GLU A 229 11.67 -16.42 -15.28
C GLU A 229 11.95 -17.48 -16.37
N ALA A 230 11.31 -18.65 -16.31
CA ALA A 230 11.46 -19.69 -17.33
C ALA A 230 10.63 -19.39 -18.58
N GLN A 231 11.26 -19.48 -19.74
CA GLN A 231 10.59 -19.32 -21.03
C GLN A 231 9.84 -20.60 -21.45
N THR A 232 8.59 -20.43 -21.87
CA THR A 232 7.73 -21.47 -22.45
C THR A 232 8.05 -21.70 -23.91
N ALA A 233 7.56 -22.80 -24.49
CA ALA A 233 7.71 -23.08 -25.91
C ALA A 233 7.06 -22.01 -26.83
N SER A 234 6.05 -21.31 -26.32
CA SER A 234 5.36 -20.22 -27.02
C SER A 234 6.02 -18.85 -26.85
N GLY A 235 7.18 -18.79 -26.18
CA GLY A 235 7.96 -17.56 -25.99
C GLY A 235 7.62 -16.78 -24.71
N LEU A 236 6.52 -17.09 -24.03
CA LEU A 236 6.10 -16.43 -22.79
C LEU A 236 6.97 -16.84 -21.60
N VAL A 237 7.10 -15.99 -20.59
CA VAL A 237 7.95 -16.19 -19.41
C VAL A 237 7.08 -16.39 -18.17
N LYS A 238 7.35 -17.44 -17.39
CA LYS A 238 6.62 -17.73 -16.14
C LYS A 238 7.21 -16.99 -14.94
N GLY A 239 6.39 -16.75 -13.92
CA GLY A 239 6.84 -16.09 -12.68
C GLY A 239 7.30 -14.66 -12.91
N HIS A 240 6.76 -14.03 -13.95
CA HIS A 240 7.20 -12.75 -14.49
C HIS A 240 6.00 -11.85 -14.72
N ALA A 241 6.20 -10.55 -14.51
CA ALA A 241 5.17 -9.55 -14.70
C ALA A 241 5.19 -8.98 -16.11
N TYR A 242 4.01 -8.83 -16.70
CA TYR A 242 3.78 -8.22 -18.00
C TYR A 242 2.82 -7.04 -17.88
N SER A 243 2.98 -6.03 -18.74
CA SER A 243 2.03 -4.93 -18.86
C SER A 243 0.95 -5.26 -19.89
N ILE A 244 -0.31 -4.91 -19.63
CA ILE A 244 -1.36 -4.92 -20.65
C ILE A 244 -1.46 -3.52 -21.24
N THR A 245 -1.11 -3.37 -22.52
CA THR A 245 -0.92 -2.05 -23.15
C THR A 245 -1.93 -1.76 -24.26
N GLY A 246 -2.86 -2.68 -24.53
CA GLY A 246 -3.86 -2.49 -25.59
C GLY A 246 -4.94 -3.56 -25.60
N LEU A 247 -6.15 -3.15 -25.97
CA LEU A 247 -7.32 -4.01 -26.11
C LEU A 247 -8.12 -3.54 -27.33
N GLU A 248 -8.25 -4.42 -28.32
CA GLU A 248 -8.81 -4.11 -29.64
C GLU A 248 -9.73 -5.24 -30.14
N GLU A 249 -10.70 -4.89 -30.97
CA GLU A 249 -11.52 -5.87 -31.70
C GLU A 249 -11.32 -5.65 -33.19
N VAL A 250 -10.94 -6.72 -33.90
CA VAL A 250 -10.65 -6.68 -35.34
C VAL A 250 -11.60 -7.59 -36.10
N ASN A 251 -11.82 -7.27 -37.38
CA ASN A 251 -12.58 -8.15 -38.26
C ASN A 251 -11.63 -9.08 -39.03
N TYR A 252 -11.53 -10.33 -38.58
CA TYR A 252 -10.77 -11.37 -39.24
C TYR A 252 -11.71 -12.31 -40.00
N ARG A 253 -11.68 -12.25 -41.34
CA ARG A 253 -12.47 -13.11 -42.23
C ARG A 253 -13.99 -13.10 -41.95
N GLY A 254 -14.54 -11.92 -41.64
CA GLY A 254 -15.97 -11.74 -41.36
C GLY A 254 -16.37 -12.07 -39.92
N LYS A 255 -15.40 -12.39 -39.04
CA LYS A 255 -15.62 -12.64 -37.61
C LYS A 255 -14.90 -11.58 -36.79
N LYS A 256 -15.56 -11.11 -35.74
CA LYS A 256 -14.95 -10.25 -34.73
C LYS A 256 -14.03 -11.09 -33.85
N VAL A 257 -12.76 -10.68 -33.77
CA VAL A 257 -11.73 -11.31 -32.94
C VAL A 257 -11.25 -10.28 -31.92
N LYS A 258 -11.18 -10.69 -30.66
CA LYS A 258 -10.73 -9.87 -29.54
C LYS A 258 -9.23 -10.06 -29.37
N LEU A 259 -8.49 -8.97 -29.47
CA LEU A 259 -7.03 -8.95 -29.34
C LEU A 259 -6.62 -8.20 -28.09
N ILE A 260 -5.57 -8.68 -27.45
CA ILE A 260 -4.92 -8.06 -26.31
C ILE A 260 -3.45 -7.85 -26.64
N ARG A 261 -2.92 -6.67 -26.30
CA ARG A 261 -1.51 -6.31 -26.45
C ARG A 261 -0.83 -6.38 -25.11
N ILE A 262 0.25 -7.14 -25.07
CA ILE A 262 1.02 -7.44 -23.88
C ILE A 262 2.45 -6.96 -24.11
N ARG A 263 3.08 -6.40 -23.08
CA ARG A 263 4.50 -6.03 -23.12
C ARG A 263 5.31 -6.75 -22.06
N ASN A 264 6.40 -7.37 -22.50
CA ASN A 264 7.47 -7.88 -21.66
C ASN A 264 8.39 -6.73 -21.21
N PRO A 265 8.56 -6.46 -19.90
CA PRO A 265 9.46 -5.43 -19.41
C PRO A 265 10.96 -5.70 -19.67
N TRP A 266 11.33 -6.86 -20.21
CA TRP A 266 12.69 -7.11 -20.71
C TRP A 266 13.02 -6.30 -21.97
N GLY A 267 12.00 -5.78 -22.67
CA GLY A 267 12.19 -5.08 -23.94
C GLY A 267 12.56 -6.00 -25.11
N GLN A 268 12.36 -7.31 -24.93
CA GLN A 268 12.67 -8.39 -25.88
C GLN A 268 11.88 -9.64 -25.45
N VAL A 269 11.97 -10.72 -26.23
CA VAL A 269 11.34 -12.02 -25.96
C VAL A 269 9.81 -11.93 -25.96
N GLU A 270 9.23 -12.34 -27.08
CA GLU A 270 7.82 -12.15 -27.41
C GLU A 270 7.08 -13.47 -27.68
N TRP A 271 5.76 -13.38 -27.70
CA TRP A 271 4.87 -14.45 -28.15
C TRP A 271 5.14 -14.84 -29.61
N ASN A 272 5.26 -16.14 -29.88
CA ASN A 272 5.54 -16.67 -31.22
C ASN A 272 4.32 -17.37 -31.87
N GLY A 273 3.13 -17.23 -31.30
CA GLY A 273 1.89 -17.84 -31.80
C GLY A 273 1.09 -16.89 -32.70
N ALA A 274 -0.20 -17.16 -32.84
CA ALA A 274 -1.10 -16.36 -33.68
C ALA A 274 -1.14 -14.89 -33.21
N TRP A 275 -1.16 -13.96 -34.16
CA TRP A 275 -1.14 -12.49 -33.93
C TRP A 275 0.16 -11.90 -33.40
N SER A 276 1.22 -12.70 -33.24
CA SER A 276 2.59 -12.19 -33.12
C SER A 276 2.96 -11.25 -34.27
N ASP A 277 4.04 -10.49 -34.10
CA ASP A 277 4.43 -9.41 -35.00
C ASP A 277 4.61 -9.85 -36.47
N GLU A 278 5.20 -11.03 -36.68
CA GLU A 278 5.39 -11.63 -38.01
C GLU A 278 4.25 -12.56 -38.46
N SER A 279 3.16 -12.63 -37.69
CA SER A 279 2.10 -13.61 -37.90
C SER A 279 1.30 -13.38 -39.18
N ARG A 280 0.90 -14.47 -39.84
CA ARG A 280 0.21 -14.42 -41.15
C ARG A 280 -1.21 -13.87 -41.06
N GLU A 281 -1.82 -13.88 -39.88
CA GLU A 281 -3.15 -13.35 -39.58
C GLU A 281 -3.23 -11.87 -39.97
N TRP A 282 -2.16 -11.10 -39.73
CA TRP A 282 -2.06 -9.70 -40.11
C TRP A 282 -2.16 -9.44 -41.62
N ASN A 283 -1.93 -10.44 -42.47
CA ASN A 283 -2.04 -10.27 -43.93
C ASN A 283 -3.50 -10.18 -44.40
N VAL A 284 -4.46 -10.55 -43.56
CA VAL A 284 -5.89 -10.52 -43.86
C VAL A 284 -6.55 -9.23 -43.37
N ILE A 285 -5.92 -8.55 -42.42
CA ILE A 285 -6.44 -7.31 -41.84
C ILE A 285 -6.25 -6.17 -42.83
N ASP A 286 -7.26 -5.29 -42.91
CA ASP A 286 -7.18 -4.10 -43.76
C ASP A 286 -5.93 -3.28 -43.42
N SER A 287 -5.24 -2.79 -44.45
CA SER A 287 -3.96 -2.08 -44.29
C SER A 287 -4.04 -0.89 -43.34
N SER A 288 -5.17 -0.17 -43.30
CA SER A 288 -5.36 0.97 -42.41
C SER A 288 -5.57 0.53 -40.96
N GLU A 289 -6.33 -0.56 -40.75
CA GLU A 289 -6.55 -1.15 -39.43
C GLU A 289 -5.26 -1.79 -38.90
N LYS A 290 -4.51 -2.50 -39.74
CA LYS A 290 -3.18 -3.04 -39.42
C LYS A 290 -2.21 -1.93 -38.99
N LYS A 291 -2.13 -0.82 -39.72
CA LYS A 291 -1.27 0.31 -39.37
C LYS A 291 -1.70 1.00 -38.08
N ARG A 292 -3.00 1.02 -37.77
CA ARG A 292 -3.53 1.57 -36.51
C ARG A 292 -3.17 0.70 -35.31
N ILE A 293 -3.15 -0.62 -35.47
CA ILE A 293 -2.98 -1.59 -34.37
C ILE A 293 -1.50 -1.90 -34.11
N LEU A 294 -0.71 -2.14 -35.17
CA LEU A 294 0.71 -2.45 -35.09
C LEU A 294 1.60 -1.20 -35.05
N GLN A 295 1.12 -0.07 -34.52
CA GLN A 295 1.90 1.19 -34.48
C GLN A 295 3.33 0.92 -34.00
N ASN A 296 4.29 0.91 -34.93
CA ASN A 296 5.71 0.59 -34.74
C ASN A 296 6.04 -0.82 -34.21
N SER A 297 5.57 -1.88 -34.89
CA SER A 297 6.05 -3.27 -34.70
C SER A 297 7.59 -3.34 -34.85
N MET A 298 8.26 -3.60 -33.73
CA MET A 298 9.69 -3.79 -33.55
C MET A 298 9.85 -4.85 -32.45
N ASP A 299 10.97 -5.59 -32.43
CA ASP A 299 11.32 -6.49 -31.30
C ASP A 299 11.65 -5.62 -30.07
N ASP A 300 10.61 -5.23 -29.35
CA ASP A 300 10.63 -4.30 -28.23
C ASP A 300 9.94 -4.88 -26.98
N GLY A 301 9.60 -6.17 -27.05
CA GLY A 301 8.90 -6.94 -26.03
C GLY A 301 7.38 -6.81 -26.10
N GLU A 302 6.81 -5.99 -26.98
CA GLU A 302 5.36 -5.80 -27.15
C GLU A 302 4.81 -6.66 -28.27
N PHE A 303 3.78 -7.45 -27.97
CA PHE A 303 3.13 -8.33 -28.95
C PHE A 303 1.61 -8.35 -28.76
N TRP A 304 0.91 -8.69 -29.84
CA TRP A 304 -0.51 -8.98 -29.81
C TRP A 304 -0.77 -10.48 -29.73
N MET A 305 -1.85 -10.86 -29.07
CA MET A 305 -2.37 -12.23 -29.06
C MET A 305 -3.91 -12.22 -29.02
N GLU A 306 -4.52 -13.34 -29.39
CA GLU A 306 -5.96 -13.50 -29.23
C GLU A 306 -6.33 -13.62 -27.74
N PHE A 307 -7.47 -13.03 -27.34
CA PHE A 307 -7.86 -13.00 -25.93
C PHE A 307 -8.12 -14.39 -25.32
N GLU A 308 -8.55 -15.37 -26.13
CA GLU A 308 -8.69 -16.74 -25.63
C GLU A 308 -7.33 -17.43 -25.45
N ASP A 309 -6.34 -17.14 -26.28
CA ASP A 309 -4.96 -17.58 -26.04
C ASP A 309 -4.41 -16.95 -24.76
N PHE A 310 -4.71 -15.67 -24.53
CA PHE A 310 -4.33 -14.99 -23.29
C PHE A 310 -4.90 -15.70 -22.06
N LYS A 311 -6.21 -16.00 -22.05
CA LYS A 311 -6.84 -16.74 -20.94
C LYS A 311 -6.30 -18.15 -20.75
N ALA A 312 -5.84 -18.79 -21.83
CA ALA A 312 -5.28 -20.13 -21.77
C ALA A 312 -3.85 -20.14 -21.19
N ASN A 313 -3.09 -19.06 -21.38
CA ASN A 313 -1.67 -18.99 -21.02
C ASN A 313 -1.38 -18.20 -19.73
N TYR A 314 -2.12 -17.13 -19.47
CA TYR A 314 -1.95 -16.29 -18.28
C TYR A 314 -2.89 -16.71 -17.16
N ASP A 315 -2.47 -16.55 -15.92
CA ASP A 315 -3.22 -16.99 -14.73
C ASP A 315 -3.90 -15.82 -14.00
N LYS A 316 -3.28 -14.64 -14.03
CA LYS A 316 -3.71 -13.49 -13.23
C LYS A 316 -3.70 -12.19 -14.02
N ILE A 317 -4.69 -11.34 -13.74
CA ILE A 317 -4.79 -9.96 -14.20
C ILE A 317 -4.87 -9.06 -12.97
N GLU A 318 -4.08 -8.00 -12.96
CA GLU A 318 -4.05 -6.97 -11.94
C GLU A 318 -4.47 -5.65 -12.58
N ILE A 319 -5.49 -4.98 -12.02
CA ILE A 319 -6.04 -3.73 -12.55
C ILE A 319 -6.00 -2.69 -11.43
N CYS A 320 -5.26 -1.60 -11.63
CA CYS A 320 -5.26 -0.47 -10.71
C CYS A 320 -6.16 0.64 -11.25
N ASN A 321 -7.32 0.80 -10.62
CA ASN A 321 -8.30 1.80 -11.02
C ASN A 321 -8.00 3.15 -10.34
N LEU A 322 -7.98 4.23 -11.13
CA LEU A 322 -7.82 5.60 -10.62
C LEU A 322 -9.04 6.06 -9.79
N THR A 323 -10.19 5.48 -10.05
CA THR A 323 -11.44 5.65 -9.31
C THR A 323 -12.02 4.27 -8.99
N PRO A 324 -12.72 4.09 -7.86
CA PRO A 324 -13.34 2.82 -7.48
C PRO A 324 -14.61 2.47 -8.30
N ASP A 325 -14.86 3.16 -9.42
CA ASP A 325 -16.03 2.96 -10.29
C ASP A 325 -16.16 1.49 -10.72
N SER A 326 -17.38 0.96 -10.74
CA SER A 326 -17.60 -0.40 -11.24
C SER A 326 -17.22 -0.50 -12.71
N LEU A 327 -16.38 -1.48 -13.04
CA LEU A 327 -16.01 -1.80 -14.41
C LEU A 327 -17.13 -2.52 -15.17
N THR A 328 -18.20 -2.97 -14.50
CA THR A 328 -19.36 -3.62 -15.12
C THR A 328 -20.52 -2.67 -15.44
N ASP A 329 -20.55 -1.43 -14.91
CA ASP A 329 -21.63 -0.45 -15.15
C ASP A 329 -21.14 0.84 -15.87
N GLU A 330 -21.87 1.31 -16.87
CA GLU A 330 -21.56 2.49 -17.69
C GLU A 330 -21.60 3.81 -16.92
N THR A 331 -22.24 3.84 -15.75
CA THR A 331 -22.33 5.05 -14.92
C THR A 331 -20.96 5.46 -14.35
N LYS A 332 -20.58 6.73 -14.55
CA LYS A 332 -19.49 7.36 -13.79
C LYS A 332 -20.09 7.87 -12.48
N ARG A 333 -19.57 7.41 -11.36
CA ARG A 333 -20.08 7.74 -10.03
C ARG A 333 -19.07 8.64 -9.32
N LYS A 334 -19.57 9.49 -8.43
CA LYS A 334 -18.70 10.14 -7.45
C LYS A 334 -18.54 9.18 -6.28
N TRP A 335 -17.33 9.08 -5.77
CA TRP A 335 -17.04 8.21 -4.64
C TRP A 335 -16.51 9.03 -3.49
N GLU A 336 -17.09 8.82 -2.33
CA GLU A 336 -16.53 9.28 -1.08
C GLU A 336 -15.51 8.26 -0.59
N VAL A 337 -14.39 8.77 -0.06
CA VAL A 337 -13.31 7.95 0.46
C VAL A 337 -13.16 8.23 1.94
N ASN A 338 -13.42 7.21 2.74
CA ASN A 338 -13.12 7.21 4.17
C ASN A 338 -11.86 6.37 4.40
N MET A 339 -10.95 6.88 5.22
CA MET A 339 -9.67 6.24 5.46
C MET A 339 -9.41 6.07 6.94
N PHE A 340 -9.02 4.88 7.35
CA PHE A 340 -8.63 4.58 8.73
C PHE A 340 -7.20 4.07 8.79
N GLU A 341 -6.43 4.54 9.76
CA GLU A 341 -5.14 3.95 10.09
C GLU A 341 -5.28 3.11 11.36
N GLY A 342 -4.57 1.98 11.41
CA GLY A 342 -4.56 1.09 12.56
C GLY A 342 -3.32 0.22 12.56
N ASN A 343 -3.26 -0.69 13.53
CA ASN A 343 -2.09 -1.49 13.79
C ASN A 343 -2.45 -2.72 14.62
N TRP A 344 -1.85 -3.85 14.25
CA TRP A 344 -1.87 -5.09 15.01
C TRP A 344 -0.61 -5.13 15.87
N ILE A 345 -0.80 -5.08 17.19
CA ILE A 345 0.27 -5.12 18.18
C ILE A 345 0.13 -6.39 19.00
N ARG A 346 1.24 -7.09 19.19
CA ARG A 346 1.26 -8.34 19.94
C ARG A 346 0.79 -8.13 21.38
N GLY A 347 0.03 -9.09 21.89
CA GLY A 347 -0.57 -9.03 23.23
C GLY A 347 -1.76 -8.07 23.36
N SER A 348 -2.06 -7.26 22.34
CA SER A 348 -3.14 -6.25 22.38
C SER A 348 -4.10 -6.39 21.21
N THR A 349 -3.76 -5.82 20.06
CA THR A 349 -4.67 -5.70 18.91
C THR A 349 -4.39 -6.74 17.82
N ALA A 350 -3.34 -7.56 17.94
CA ALA A 350 -3.04 -8.65 17.01
C ALA A 350 -3.84 -9.92 17.35
N GLY A 351 -5.16 -9.86 17.14
CA GLY A 351 -6.09 -10.92 17.54
C GLY A 351 -6.18 -12.11 16.57
N GLY A 352 -5.64 -11.98 15.36
CA GLY A 352 -5.74 -13.00 14.31
C GLY A 352 -7.14 -13.13 13.72
N CYS A 353 -7.32 -14.02 12.74
CA CYS A 353 -8.59 -14.18 12.03
C CYS A 353 -9.66 -14.90 12.86
N ARG A 354 -10.88 -15.00 12.33
CA ARG A 354 -12.07 -15.56 13.04
C ARG A 354 -11.90 -17.00 13.54
N ASN A 355 -10.92 -17.74 13.02
CA ASN A 355 -10.56 -19.08 13.51
C ASN A 355 -10.07 -19.05 14.97
N PHE A 356 -9.50 -17.92 15.40
CA PHE A 356 -9.00 -17.69 16.75
C PHE A 356 -10.02 -16.88 17.55
N ILE A 357 -11.21 -17.45 17.80
CA ILE A 357 -12.34 -16.70 18.39
C ILE A 357 -12.04 -16.09 19.77
N ASP A 358 -11.09 -16.66 20.51
CA ASP A 358 -10.71 -16.18 21.83
C ASP A 358 -9.98 -14.82 21.77
N THR A 359 -9.32 -14.53 20.65
CA THR A 359 -8.53 -13.31 20.43
C THR A 359 -9.04 -12.44 19.28
N PHE A 360 -9.83 -12.99 18.33
CA PHE A 360 -10.30 -12.31 17.12
C PHE A 360 -10.94 -10.94 17.38
N TRP A 361 -11.69 -10.85 18.46
CA TRP A 361 -12.45 -9.66 18.81
C TRP A 361 -11.57 -8.50 19.31
N THR A 362 -10.31 -8.77 19.70
CA THR A 362 -9.36 -7.74 20.14
C THR A 362 -8.75 -6.96 18.98
N ASN A 363 -8.92 -7.45 17.74
CA ASN A 363 -8.53 -6.69 16.56
C ASN A 363 -9.25 -5.32 16.53
N PRO A 364 -8.67 -4.30 15.89
CA PRO A 364 -9.33 -3.02 15.70
C PRO A 364 -10.70 -3.20 15.02
N GLN A 365 -11.69 -2.42 15.44
CA GLN A 365 -13.08 -2.51 14.95
C GLN A 365 -13.50 -1.13 14.44
N PHE A 366 -14.02 -1.05 13.22
CA PHE A 366 -14.41 0.21 12.58
C PHE A 366 -15.89 0.19 12.23
N LYS A 367 -16.66 1.16 12.77
CA LYS A 367 -18.07 1.33 12.43
C LYS A 367 -18.22 2.01 11.07
N LEU A 368 -19.01 1.39 10.20
CA LEU A 368 -19.34 1.87 8.86
C LEU A 368 -20.86 2.02 8.76
N THR A 369 -21.35 3.24 8.56
CA THR A 369 -22.78 3.50 8.35
C THR A 369 -23.06 3.80 6.90
N LEU A 370 -23.81 2.93 6.23
CA LEU A 370 -24.28 3.11 4.86
C LEU A 370 -25.68 3.74 4.90
N LEU A 371 -25.78 5.03 4.57
CA LEU A 371 -27.00 5.83 4.77
C LEU A 371 -28.03 5.66 3.64
N HIS A 372 -27.57 5.67 2.40
CA HIS A 372 -28.43 5.74 1.23
C HIS A 372 -28.02 4.69 0.20
N ALA A 373 -29.00 3.93 -0.31
CA ALA A 373 -28.82 3.05 -1.45
C ALA A 373 -28.46 3.86 -2.71
N ASP A 374 -27.72 3.25 -3.63
CA ASP A 374 -27.27 3.86 -4.88
C ASP A 374 -28.47 4.30 -5.74
N ASP A 375 -28.30 5.26 -6.66
CA ASP A 375 -29.43 5.84 -7.42
C ASP A 375 -30.22 4.80 -8.26
N ASN A 376 -29.56 3.70 -8.63
CA ASN A 376 -30.11 2.65 -9.49
C ASN A 376 -30.29 1.29 -8.77
N ASN A 377 -30.15 1.25 -7.44
CA ASN A 377 -30.16 -0.01 -6.67
C ASN A 377 -30.85 0.16 -5.31
N ASP A 378 -31.35 -0.92 -4.72
CA ASP A 378 -31.85 -0.95 -3.34
C ASP A 378 -30.73 -1.14 -2.30
N LYS A 379 -29.48 -1.18 -2.76
CA LYS A 379 -28.27 -1.41 -1.98
C LYS A 379 -27.21 -0.36 -2.24
N CYS A 380 -26.22 -0.30 -1.36
CA CYS A 380 -25.05 0.55 -1.40
C CYS A 380 -23.87 -0.20 -2.00
N SER A 381 -23.19 0.42 -2.98
CA SER A 381 -21.92 -0.09 -3.51
C SER A 381 -20.75 0.38 -2.64
N VAL A 382 -19.94 -0.56 -2.18
CA VAL A 382 -18.78 -0.28 -1.31
C VAL A 382 -17.56 -1.05 -1.81
N VAL A 383 -16.41 -0.40 -1.89
CA VAL A 383 -15.11 -1.06 -2.05
C VAL A 383 -14.32 -0.86 -0.76
N ILE A 384 -13.80 -1.96 -0.20
CA ILE A 384 -12.95 -1.91 1.00
C ILE A 384 -11.59 -2.45 0.62
N ALA A 385 -10.56 -1.65 0.86
CA ALA A 385 -9.17 -2.00 0.67
C ALA A 385 -8.42 -1.95 2.00
N LEU A 386 -7.75 -3.05 2.37
CA LEU A 386 -6.92 -3.17 3.55
C LEU A 386 -5.46 -3.34 3.11
N MET A 387 -4.60 -2.39 3.47
CA MET A 387 -3.18 -2.36 3.10
C MET A 387 -2.30 -2.38 4.35
N GLN A 388 -1.28 -3.24 4.36
CA GLN A 388 -0.23 -3.25 5.39
C GLN A 388 0.94 -2.33 5.01
N LYS A 389 1.48 -1.60 5.98
CA LYS A 389 2.42 -0.49 5.77
C LYS A 389 3.88 -0.94 5.89
N ASN A 390 4.77 -0.30 5.12
CA ASN A 390 6.25 -0.34 5.24
C ASN A 390 6.93 -1.72 5.17
N ARG A 391 6.24 -2.80 4.78
CA ARG A 391 6.80 -4.16 4.89
C ARG A 391 8.07 -4.38 4.07
N ARG A 392 8.20 -3.77 2.90
CA ARG A 392 9.44 -3.86 2.08
C ARG A 392 10.66 -3.28 2.78
N ALA A 393 10.52 -2.10 3.39
CA ALA A 393 11.61 -1.46 4.12
C ALA A 393 12.07 -2.26 5.35
N LEU A 394 11.19 -3.10 5.90
CA LEU A 394 11.44 -3.97 7.05
C LEU A 394 12.03 -5.34 6.67
N ARG A 395 12.18 -5.67 5.38
CA ARG A 395 12.78 -6.95 4.95
C ARG A 395 14.23 -7.12 5.44
N LYS A 396 14.96 -6.00 5.56
CA LYS A 396 16.30 -5.99 6.15
C LYS A 396 16.33 -6.42 7.62
N GLU A 397 15.19 -6.34 8.30
CA GLU A 397 14.96 -6.80 9.68
C GLU A 397 14.35 -8.21 9.72
N GLY A 398 14.22 -8.89 8.56
CA GLY A 398 13.64 -10.22 8.44
C GLY A 398 12.11 -10.25 8.45
N LEU A 399 11.46 -9.09 8.34
CA LEU A 399 10.00 -8.96 8.37
C LEU A 399 9.44 -8.86 6.94
N ASP A 400 8.54 -9.77 6.57
CA ASP A 400 7.89 -9.79 5.23
C ASP A 400 6.38 -9.55 5.32
N LEU A 401 5.66 -9.56 4.20
CA LEU A 401 4.20 -9.40 4.17
C LEU A 401 3.48 -10.41 5.08
N GLN A 402 2.57 -9.92 5.92
CA GLN A 402 1.65 -10.76 6.69
C GLN A 402 0.51 -11.24 5.81
N THR A 403 -0.07 -12.39 6.17
CA THR A 403 -1.31 -12.87 5.53
C THR A 403 -2.47 -12.08 6.11
N ILE A 404 -3.12 -11.21 5.33
CA ILE A 404 -4.15 -10.28 5.81
C ILE A 404 -5.54 -10.56 5.21
N GLY A 405 -6.58 -10.09 5.89
CA GLY A 405 -7.97 -10.15 5.44
C GLY A 405 -8.88 -9.37 6.38
N PHE A 406 -10.16 -9.28 6.04
CA PHE A 406 -11.13 -8.56 6.87
C PHE A 406 -12.53 -9.18 6.81
N ALA A 407 -13.36 -8.85 7.79
CA ALA A 407 -14.76 -9.27 7.86
C ALA A 407 -15.67 -8.11 8.25
N LEU A 408 -16.89 -8.12 7.71
CA LEU A 408 -17.97 -7.19 8.02
C LEU A 408 -19.08 -7.91 8.78
N TYR A 409 -19.50 -7.33 9.89
CA TYR A 409 -20.64 -7.76 10.68
C TYR A 409 -21.71 -6.67 10.67
N GLU A 410 -22.95 -7.03 10.99
CA GLU A 410 -23.98 -6.05 11.29
C GLU A 410 -23.71 -5.46 12.67
N ALA A 411 -23.61 -4.14 12.77
CA ALA A 411 -23.25 -3.47 14.01
C ALA A 411 -24.50 -3.16 14.85
N PRO A 412 -24.51 -3.51 16.15
CA PRO A 412 -25.54 -3.05 17.07
C PRO A 412 -25.40 -1.54 17.31
N ALA A 413 -26.50 -0.88 17.65
CA ALA A 413 -26.57 0.59 17.72
C ALA A 413 -25.71 1.22 18.83
N ASP A 414 -25.58 0.55 19.98
CA ASP A 414 -25.17 1.20 21.24
C ASP A 414 -23.80 0.75 21.79
N GLU A 415 -23.08 -0.15 21.12
CA GLU A 415 -21.79 -0.67 21.61
C GLU A 415 -20.61 -0.18 20.77
N ASP A 416 -19.59 0.40 21.41
CA ASP A 416 -18.39 0.94 20.74
C ASP A 416 -17.37 -0.12 20.35
N HIS A 417 -17.31 -1.20 21.11
CA HIS A 417 -16.43 -2.32 20.81
C HIS A 417 -17.08 -3.62 21.25
N LEU A 418 -17.24 -4.53 20.30
CA LEU A 418 -17.95 -5.78 20.51
C LEU A 418 -17.01 -6.80 21.12
N GLY A 419 -17.47 -7.45 22.18
CA GLY A 419 -16.72 -8.49 22.87
C GLY A 419 -16.76 -9.84 22.16
N LYS A 420 -16.00 -10.78 22.70
CA LYS A 420 -15.91 -12.18 22.23
C LYS A 420 -17.25 -12.84 21.91
N ASP A 421 -18.23 -12.70 22.80
CA ASP A 421 -19.51 -13.40 22.65
C ASP A 421 -20.31 -12.90 21.44
N PHE A 422 -20.21 -11.62 21.08
CA PHE A 422 -20.83 -11.11 19.85
C PHE A 422 -20.36 -11.92 18.64
N PHE A 423 -19.05 -12.06 18.46
CA PHE A 423 -18.50 -12.76 17.30
C PHE A 423 -18.73 -14.28 17.35
N ARG A 424 -18.92 -14.85 18.54
CA ARG A 424 -19.27 -16.27 18.70
C ARG A 424 -20.66 -16.57 18.14
N TYR A 425 -21.63 -15.68 18.35
CA TYR A 425 -23.02 -15.91 18.00
C TYR A 425 -23.49 -15.21 16.71
N ASN A 426 -22.69 -14.32 16.13
CA ASN A 426 -23.02 -13.59 14.91
C ASN A 426 -22.10 -13.97 13.75
N GLY A 427 -22.69 -14.26 12.58
CA GLY A 427 -21.95 -14.52 11.35
C GLY A 427 -21.62 -13.22 10.60
N SER A 428 -20.49 -13.22 9.88
CA SER A 428 -20.11 -12.11 9.00
C SER A 428 -21.11 -11.98 7.84
N LYS A 429 -21.52 -10.76 7.51
CA LYS A 429 -22.36 -10.45 6.34
C LYS A 429 -21.57 -10.44 5.04
N ALA A 430 -20.30 -10.02 5.13
CA ALA A 430 -19.35 -9.97 4.03
C ALA A 430 -17.93 -10.12 4.59
N ARG A 431 -16.96 -10.48 3.75
CA ARG A 431 -15.55 -10.66 4.11
C ARG A 431 -14.68 -10.68 2.87
N SER A 432 -13.36 -10.53 3.05
CA SER A 432 -12.41 -10.84 1.99
C SER A 432 -12.56 -12.28 1.52
N LYS A 433 -12.46 -12.54 0.21
CA LYS A 433 -12.64 -13.90 -0.34
C LYS A 433 -11.61 -14.87 0.20
N THR A 434 -10.39 -14.39 0.36
CA THR A 434 -9.23 -15.13 0.87
C THR A 434 -8.47 -14.30 1.91
N TYR A 435 -7.62 -15.00 2.65
CA TYR A 435 -6.52 -14.40 3.40
C TYR A 435 -5.27 -14.66 2.59
N ILE A 436 -4.51 -13.61 2.29
CA ILE A 436 -3.36 -13.70 1.39
C ILE A 436 -2.25 -12.75 1.84
N ASN A 437 -1.00 -13.16 1.62
CA ASN A 437 0.20 -12.40 1.93
C ASN A 437 0.55 -11.38 0.83
N VAL A 438 -0.36 -10.44 0.61
CA VAL A 438 -0.18 -9.30 -0.33
C VAL A 438 -0.15 -7.99 0.45
N ARG A 439 0.41 -6.94 -0.16
CA ARG A 439 0.46 -5.62 0.45
C ARG A 439 -0.94 -5.03 0.69
N GLU A 440 -1.83 -5.13 -0.29
CA GLU A 440 -3.22 -4.69 -0.19
C GLU A 440 -4.16 -5.81 -0.66
N ILE A 441 -5.26 -5.99 0.07
CA ILE A 441 -6.40 -6.79 -0.36
C ILE A 441 -7.63 -5.88 -0.46
N SER A 442 -8.30 -5.93 -1.61
CA SER A 442 -9.50 -5.15 -1.89
C SER A 442 -10.66 -6.06 -2.26
N GLU A 443 -11.88 -5.68 -1.86
CA GLU A 443 -13.09 -6.34 -2.32
C GLU A 443 -14.22 -5.34 -2.55
N ARG A 444 -15.07 -5.67 -3.52
CA ARG A 444 -16.29 -4.94 -3.85
C ARG A 444 -17.49 -5.66 -3.26
N PHE A 445 -18.34 -4.92 -2.56
CA PHE A 445 -19.58 -5.40 -1.97
C PHE A 445 -20.77 -4.57 -2.45
N THR A 446 -21.94 -5.21 -2.39
CA THR A 446 -23.24 -4.55 -2.51
C THR A 446 -24.05 -4.90 -1.27
N LEU A 447 -24.18 -3.94 -0.35
CA LEU A 447 -24.75 -4.14 0.98
C LEU A 447 -26.02 -3.29 1.15
N PRO A 448 -27.06 -3.77 1.85
CA PRO A 448 -28.20 -2.90 2.16
C PRO A 448 -27.77 -1.72 3.05
N PRO A 449 -28.48 -0.58 3.02
CA PRO A 449 -28.27 0.50 3.98
C PRO A 449 -28.34 -0.03 5.42
N GLY A 450 -27.44 0.44 6.29
CA GLY A 450 -27.33 -0.07 7.65
C GLY A 450 -25.99 0.23 8.32
N ASN A 451 -25.86 -0.23 9.57
CA ASN A 451 -24.63 -0.11 10.34
C ASN A 451 -23.85 -1.42 10.27
N TYR A 452 -22.57 -1.30 9.97
CA TYR A 452 -21.65 -2.41 9.83
C TYR A 452 -20.44 -2.22 10.73
N LEU A 453 -19.85 -3.33 11.15
CA LEU A 453 -18.58 -3.37 11.86
C LEU A 453 -17.55 -4.07 10.96
N LEU A 454 -16.54 -3.31 10.54
CA LEU A 454 -15.39 -3.83 9.80
C LEU A 454 -14.28 -4.21 10.79
N VAL A 455 -13.80 -5.46 10.67
CA VAL A 455 -12.72 -6.01 11.50
C VAL A 455 -11.57 -6.46 10.60
N PRO A 456 -10.50 -5.66 10.42
CA PRO A 456 -9.29 -6.06 9.71
C PRO A 456 -8.38 -6.90 10.62
N THR A 457 -7.83 -7.98 10.07
CA THR A 457 -7.00 -8.92 10.85
C THR A 457 -5.84 -9.47 10.02
N THR A 458 -4.75 -9.82 10.68
CA THR A 458 -3.81 -10.84 10.19
C THR A 458 -4.45 -12.23 10.30
N PHE A 459 -3.92 -13.22 9.59
CA PHE A 459 -4.43 -14.58 9.66
C PHE A 459 -4.13 -15.21 11.03
N GLN A 460 -2.88 -15.17 11.46
CA GLN A 460 -2.46 -15.66 12.78
C GLN A 460 -2.56 -14.55 13.83
N PRO A 461 -2.87 -14.88 15.10
CA PRO A 461 -2.73 -13.95 16.20
C PRO A 461 -1.26 -13.59 16.42
N HIS A 462 -1.01 -12.47 17.09
CA HIS A 462 0.32 -11.98 17.45
C HIS A 462 1.20 -11.49 16.30
N ASP A 463 0.77 -11.64 15.04
CA ASP A 463 1.44 -11.01 13.90
C ASP A 463 1.28 -9.49 13.96
N GLU A 464 2.40 -8.79 13.87
CA GLU A 464 2.46 -7.33 13.98
C GLU A 464 2.61 -6.66 12.63
N ALA A 465 1.74 -5.69 12.36
CA ALA A 465 1.89 -4.75 11.26
C ALA A 465 1.00 -3.53 11.46
N ASP A 466 1.47 -2.38 10.97
CA ASP A 466 0.62 -1.21 10.76
C ASP A 466 -0.21 -1.41 9.47
N PHE A 467 -1.42 -0.86 9.44
CA PHE A 467 -2.30 -0.94 8.29
C PHE A 467 -3.08 0.35 8.04
N ILE A 468 -3.61 0.45 6.83
CA ILE A 468 -4.55 1.47 6.37
C ILE A 468 -5.76 0.78 5.73
N ILE A 469 -6.96 1.25 6.05
CA ILE A 469 -8.20 0.87 5.38
C ILE A 469 -8.65 2.04 4.54
N ARG A 470 -9.00 1.79 3.28
CA ARG A 470 -9.69 2.73 2.40
C ARG A 470 -11.08 2.17 2.08
N ILE A 471 -12.11 2.92 2.43
CA ILE A 471 -13.51 2.59 2.14
C ILE A 471 -14.01 3.58 1.11
N PHE A 472 -14.38 3.06 -0.05
CA PHE A 472 -14.98 3.83 -1.12
C PHE A 472 -16.48 3.55 -1.16
N SER A 473 -17.32 4.57 -1.04
CA SER A 473 -18.78 4.46 -1.17
C SER A 473 -19.33 5.46 -2.19
N GLU A 474 -20.32 5.07 -2.98
CA GLU A 474 -20.93 5.96 -3.99
C GLU A 474 -21.70 7.13 -3.34
N LYS A 475 -22.45 6.83 -2.28
CA LYS A 475 -23.13 7.84 -1.48
C LYS A 475 -22.47 7.98 -0.12
N ALA A 476 -22.76 9.09 0.55
CA ALA A 476 -22.18 9.41 1.84
C ALA A 476 -22.30 8.25 2.83
N ALA A 477 -21.16 7.74 3.25
CA ALA A 477 -21.05 6.77 4.33
C ALA A 477 -20.63 7.53 5.58
N GLY A 478 -21.48 7.50 6.60
CA GLY A 478 -21.14 8.02 7.91
C GLY A 478 -20.08 7.14 8.54
N THR A 479 -18.97 7.73 8.95
CA THR A 479 -17.96 7.06 9.77
C THR A 479 -17.84 7.82 11.08
N MET A 480 -18.23 7.19 12.19
CA MET A 480 -17.99 7.77 13.51
C MET A 480 -16.57 7.43 13.96
N TYR A 481 -15.79 8.48 14.23
CA TYR A 481 -14.55 8.40 15.00
C TYR A 481 -14.86 8.64 16.48
N ASP A 482 -14.20 7.86 17.32
CA ASP A 482 -14.12 8.08 18.77
C ASP A 482 -13.52 9.46 19.06
N ILE A 483 -14.36 10.46 19.33
CA ILE A 483 -13.97 11.67 20.05
C ILE A 483 -15.10 12.01 21.04
N TYR A 484 -14.99 11.53 22.28
CA TYR A 484 -15.71 12.14 23.40
C TYR A 484 -14.82 12.26 24.64
N MET A 485 -14.86 13.45 25.22
CA MET A 485 -14.10 13.89 26.38
C MET A 485 -14.76 13.44 27.69
N PHE A 486 -13.91 13.28 28.70
CA PHE A 486 -14.26 12.82 30.05
C PHE A 486 -14.97 13.87 30.89
N ASP A 487 -15.86 13.36 31.74
CA ASP A 487 -16.50 14.07 32.85
C ASP A 487 -15.75 13.82 34.18
N GLU A 488 -15.71 14.88 35.00
CA GLU A 488 -15.31 15.08 36.40
C GLU A 488 -14.20 14.24 37.08
N SER A 489 -13.09 14.89 37.47
CA SER A 489 -12.51 14.71 38.82
C SER A 489 -11.62 15.88 39.34
N ILE A 490 -11.00 15.68 40.51
CA ILE A 490 -10.77 16.60 41.64
C ILE A 490 -9.41 17.33 41.59
N GLN A 491 -9.38 18.60 42.03
CA GLN A 491 -8.15 19.37 42.28
C GLN A 491 -7.39 18.85 43.52
N VAL A 492 -6.10 18.56 43.35
CA VAL A 492 -5.12 18.35 44.43
C VAL A 492 -4.32 19.64 44.60
N ASP A 493 -4.04 20.05 45.85
CA ASP A 493 -3.20 21.22 46.09
C ASP A 493 -1.70 20.88 45.95
N ASN A 494 -0.92 21.84 45.43
CA ASN A 494 0.51 21.68 45.13
C ASN A 494 1.40 21.79 46.38
N SER A 495 1.01 21.15 47.49
CA SER A 495 1.73 21.22 48.78
C SER A 495 2.88 20.22 48.90
N GLY A 496 2.92 19.19 48.05
CA GLY A 496 3.97 18.16 48.06
C GLY A 496 3.92 17.20 49.26
N GLN A 497 2.85 17.25 50.07
CA GLN A 497 2.54 16.32 51.15
C GLN A 497 1.06 15.94 51.08
N LEU A 498 0.71 14.68 51.35
CA LEU A 498 -0.69 14.23 51.40
C LEU A 498 -1.27 14.51 52.78
N GLU A 499 -2.27 15.40 52.87
CA GLU A 499 -3.04 15.54 54.10
C GLU A 499 -3.92 14.30 54.35
N PHE A 500 -4.31 14.04 55.60
CA PHE A 500 -5.08 12.83 55.97
C PHE A 500 -6.39 12.69 55.17
N GLN A 501 -7.02 13.81 54.84
CA GLN A 501 -8.26 13.81 54.08
C GLN A 501 -8.04 13.44 52.60
N GLU A 502 -6.95 13.90 52.00
CA GLU A 502 -6.54 13.55 50.65
C GLU A 502 -6.08 12.09 50.58
N PHE A 503 -5.32 11.63 51.59
CA PHE A 503 -4.93 10.23 51.73
C PHE A 503 -6.15 9.33 51.83
N LYS A 504 -7.19 9.73 52.56
CA LYS A 504 -8.42 8.93 52.66
C LYS A 504 -9.12 8.79 51.31
N VAL A 505 -9.18 9.85 50.51
CA VAL A 505 -9.76 9.82 49.15
C VAL A 505 -8.91 8.94 48.24
N PHE A 506 -7.59 9.13 48.25
CA PHE A 506 -6.65 8.30 47.49
C PHE A 506 -6.77 6.82 47.86
N TRP A 507 -6.85 6.49 49.15
CA TRP A 507 -6.95 5.12 49.64
C TRP A 507 -8.24 4.43 49.18
N GLU A 508 -9.36 5.14 49.12
CA GLU A 508 -10.61 4.57 48.58
C GLU A 508 -10.54 4.35 47.06
N LYS A 509 -9.84 5.22 46.30
CA LYS A 509 -9.56 4.97 44.87
C LYS A 509 -8.63 3.77 44.68
N MET A 510 -7.57 3.68 45.47
CA MET A 510 -6.63 2.56 45.47
C MET A 510 -7.31 1.23 45.72
N LYS A 511 -8.22 1.14 46.70
CA LYS A 511 -9.02 -0.07 46.93
C LYS A 511 -9.86 -0.45 45.71
N LYS A 512 -10.48 0.52 45.04
CA LYS A 512 -11.25 0.26 43.81
C LYS A 512 -10.35 -0.30 42.71
N TRP A 513 -9.18 0.31 42.47
CA TRP A 513 -8.25 -0.17 41.45
C TRP A 513 -7.70 -1.56 41.76
N ILE A 514 -7.42 -1.88 43.03
CA ILE A 514 -7.05 -3.22 43.49
C ILE A 514 -8.17 -4.23 43.20
N MET A 515 -9.42 -3.88 43.54
CA MET A 515 -10.56 -4.74 43.28
C MET A 515 -10.79 -4.98 41.78
N LEU A 516 -10.57 -3.96 40.95
CA LEU A 516 -10.61 -4.09 39.50
C LEU A 516 -9.54 -5.05 39.00
N PHE A 517 -8.30 -4.91 39.48
CA PHE A 517 -7.22 -5.84 39.13
C PHE A 517 -7.61 -7.29 39.43
N ILE A 518 -8.05 -7.56 40.66
CA ILE A 518 -8.45 -8.91 41.09
C ILE A 518 -9.66 -9.43 40.30
N SER A 519 -10.60 -8.56 39.93
CA SER A 519 -11.81 -8.97 39.21
C SER A 519 -11.56 -9.29 37.73
N TYR A 520 -10.52 -8.70 37.14
CA TYR A 520 -10.21 -8.80 35.73
C TYR A 520 -8.94 -9.60 35.45
N ASP A 521 -8.14 -9.99 36.45
CA ASP A 521 -7.18 -11.10 36.40
C ASP A 521 -7.96 -12.43 36.39
N THR A 522 -8.58 -12.72 35.25
CA THR A 522 -9.59 -13.79 35.13
C THR A 522 -8.98 -15.17 35.22
N ASP A 523 -7.71 -15.30 34.85
CA ASP A 523 -6.93 -16.53 34.92
C ASP A 523 -6.16 -16.69 36.25
N ARG A 524 -6.19 -15.67 37.12
CA ARG A 524 -5.47 -15.62 38.40
C ARG A 524 -3.96 -15.77 38.23
N SER A 525 -3.45 -15.26 37.12
CA SER A 525 -2.02 -15.25 36.82
C SER A 525 -1.24 -14.31 37.75
N GLY A 526 -1.93 -13.41 38.45
CA GLY A 526 -1.30 -12.31 39.17
C GLY A 526 -0.78 -11.21 38.23
N LYS A 527 -1.16 -11.27 36.96
CA LYS A 527 -0.84 -10.30 35.92
C LYS A 527 -2.11 -9.98 35.13
N MET A 528 -2.03 -8.94 34.31
CA MET A 528 -3.06 -8.56 33.38
C MET A 528 -2.51 -8.54 31.98
N SER A 529 -3.11 -9.33 31.11
CA SER A 529 -2.95 -9.09 29.68
C SER A 529 -3.39 -7.66 29.32
N SER A 530 -2.88 -7.10 28.21
CA SER A 530 -3.35 -5.77 27.77
C SER A 530 -4.86 -5.72 27.49
N TYR A 531 -5.42 -6.90 27.23
CA TYR A 531 -6.84 -7.13 27.05
C TYR A 531 -7.63 -6.95 28.38
N GLU A 532 -7.17 -7.56 29.47
CA GLU A 532 -7.75 -7.40 30.81
C GLU A 532 -7.57 -5.96 31.31
N LEU A 533 -6.41 -5.35 31.02
CA LEU A 533 -6.17 -3.93 31.29
C LEU A 533 -7.25 -3.05 30.65
N ARG A 534 -7.58 -3.27 29.38
CA ARG A 534 -8.57 -2.44 28.66
C ARG A 534 -9.94 -2.46 29.35
N ILE A 535 -10.39 -3.63 29.79
CA ILE A 535 -11.68 -3.76 30.46
C ILE A 535 -11.61 -3.21 31.88
N ALA A 536 -10.52 -3.45 32.60
CA ALA A 536 -10.29 -2.88 33.93
C ALA A 536 -10.30 -1.34 33.89
N LEU A 537 -9.65 -0.71 32.91
CA LEU A 537 -9.66 0.74 32.72
C LEU A 537 -11.06 1.26 32.38
N LYS A 538 -11.81 0.57 31.51
CA LYS A 538 -13.20 0.92 31.21
C LYS A 538 -14.08 0.86 32.46
N ALA A 539 -13.92 -0.18 33.28
CA ALA A 539 -14.63 -0.33 34.55
C ALA A 539 -14.19 0.69 35.61
N ALA A 540 -12.96 1.22 35.50
CA ALA A 540 -12.46 2.34 36.29
C ALA A 540 -12.98 3.71 35.81
N GLY A 541 -13.76 3.76 34.73
CA GLY A 541 -14.27 5.00 34.12
C GLY A 541 -13.32 5.66 33.11
N MET A 542 -12.21 4.98 32.74
CA MET A 542 -11.23 5.45 31.76
C MET A 542 -11.48 4.82 30.38
N HIS A 543 -12.10 5.60 29.50
CA HIS A 543 -12.38 5.25 28.11
C HIS A 543 -11.24 5.70 27.18
N LEU A 544 -10.26 4.82 26.97
CA LEU A 544 -9.11 5.10 26.13
C LEU A 544 -9.34 4.62 24.69
N ASN A 545 -8.90 5.42 23.72
CA ASN A 545 -8.82 4.97 22.33
C ASN A 545 -7.70 3.92 22.16
N THR A 546 -7.76 3.17 21.05
CA THR A 546 -6.83 2.08 20.76
C THR A 546 -5.37 2.54 20.80
N LYS A 547 -5.05 3.73 20.29
CA LYS A 547 -3.69 4.26 20.26
C LYS A 547 -3.11 4.50 21.65
N LEU A 548 -3.92 5.01 22.59
CA LEU A 548 -3.49 5.19 23.98
C LEU A 548 -3.29 3.84 24.66
N LEU A 549 -4.21 2.89 24.50
CA LEU A 549 -4.08 1.53 25.05
C LEU A 549 -2.80 0.83 24.57
N GLN A 550 -2.43 1.04 23.31
CA GLN A 550 -1.19 0.53 22.74
C GLN A 550 0.05 1.14 23.40
N LEU A 551 0.08 2.45 23.62
CA LEU A 551 1.17 3.11 24.32
C LEU A 551 1.32 2.62 25.76
N LEU A 552 0.20 2.27 26.42
CA LEU A 552 0.24 1.66 27.75
C LEU A 552 0.84 0.26 27.70
N GLY A 553 0.42 -0.59 26.77
CA GLY A 553 1.01 -1.92 26.57
C GLY A 553 2.51 -1.84 26.31
N LEU A 554 2.95 -0.97 25.40
CA LEU A 554 4.38 -0.78 25.10
C LEU A 554 5.21 -0.26 26.29
N ARG A 555 4.57 0.45 27.23
CA ARG A 555 5.27 1.09 28.35
C ARG A 555 5.28 0.25 29.62
N PHE A 556 4.21 -0.50 29.89
CA PHE A 556 3.95 -1.14 31.18
C PHE A 556 3.88 -2.66 31.10
N ALA A 557 3.83 -3.26 29.90
CA ALA A 557 3.82 -4.71 29.76
C ALA A 557 5.25 -5.28 29.77
N ASP A 558 5.39 -6.50 30.28
CA ASP A 558 6.62 -7.27 30.30
C ASP A 558 6.92 -7.94 28.94
N GLU A 559 7.97 -8.74 28.86
CA GLU A 559 8.36 -9.46 27.63
C GLU A 559 7.30 -10.47 27.13
N ASN A 560 6.36 -10.85 27.99
CA ASN A 560 5.20 -11.70 27.64
C ASN A 560 3.96 -10.88 27.30
N TYR A 561 4.06 -9.55 27.27
CA TYR A 561 2.97 -8.60 27.06
C TYR A 561 1.92 -8.61 28.17
N ASP A 562 2.32 -9.02 29.37
CA ASP A 562 1.51 -8.99 30.57
C ASP A 562 1.95 -7.85 31.49
N ILE A 563 1.00 -7.24 32.18
CA ILE A 563 1.20 -6.11 33.09
C ILE A 563 1.00 -6.62 34.50
N ASP A 564 2.05 -6.60 35.31
CA ASP A 564 1.91 -7.01 36.70
C ASP A 564 1.12 -5.99 37.53
N PHE A 565 0.84 -6.35 38.78
CA PHE A 565 0.04 -5.49 39.67
C PHE A 565 0.66 -4.11 39.90
N ASP A 566 1.99 -4.02 40.03
CA ASP A 566 2.69 -2.77 40.32
C ASP A 566 2.71 -1.84 39.10
N ASP A 567 2.92 -2.39 37.92
CA ASP A 567 2.86 -1.66 36.65
C ASP A 567 1.43 -1.24 36.30
N TYR A 568 0.42 -2.07 36.59
CA TYR A 568 -1.00 -1.70 36.46
C TYR A 568 -1.33 -0.49 37.36
N LEU A 569 -0.91 -0.54 38.63
CA LEU A 569 -1.17 0.53 39.58
C LEU A 569 -0.45 1.82 39.19
N THR A 570 0.78 1.71 38.69
CA THR A 570 1.55 2.84 38.18
C THR A 570 0.88 3.44 36.93
N CYS A 571 0.38 2.58 36.04
CA CYS A 571 -0.33 2.97 34.84
C CYS A 571 -1.61 3.77 35.18
N ILE A 572 -2.46 3.22 36.04
CA ILE A 572 -3.76 3.82 36.37
C ILE A 572 -3.61 5.15 37.12
N ILE A 573 -2.62 5.26 38.02
CA ILE A 573 -2.30 6.51 38.72
C ILE A 573 -1.81 7.57 37.72
N ARG A 574 -0.93 7.18 36.79
CA ARG A 574 -0.42 8.12 35.77
C ARG A 574 -1.52 8.62 34.85
N LEU A 575 -2.43 7.75 34.42
CA LEU A 575 -3.58 8.14 33.62
C LEU A 575 -4.49 9.11 34.37
N GLU A 576 -4.85 8.78 35.62
CA GLU A 576 -5.68 9.65 36.47
C GLU A 576 -5.07 11.05 36.61
N ASN A 577 -3.75 11.13 36.84
CA ASN A 577 -3.03 12.39 36.94
C ASN A 577 -3.05 13.18 35.61
N MET A 578 -2.80 12.50 34.48
CA MET A 578 -2.85 13.14 33.15
C MET A 578 -4.24 13.69 32.83
N PHE A 579 -5.30 12.94 33.18
CA PHE A 579 -6.68 13.41 33.00
C PHE A 579 -6.98 14.63 33.88
N SER A 580 -6.53 14.60 35.14
CA SER A 580 -6.72 15.70 36.09
C SER A 580 -6.01 16.99 35.64
N GLU A 581 -4.77 16.91 35.16
CA GLU A 581 -4.02 18.08 34.68
C GLU A 581 -4.65 18.71 33.43
N TYR A 582 -5.10 17.87 32.50
CA TYR A 582 -5.71 18.33 31.26
C TYR A 582 -7.04 19.06 31.51
N GLN A 583 -7.89 18.54 32.42
CA GLN A 583 -9.14 19.19 32.82
C GLN A 583 -8.90 20.54 33.55
N GLY A 584 -7.91 20.60 34.44
CA GLY A 584 -7.55 21.84 35.15
C GLY A 584 -7.11 22.97 34.19
N THR A 585 -6.37 22.61 33.14
CA THR A 585 -5.89 23.55 32.12
C THR A 585 -7.04 24.06 31.23
N PHE A 586 -8.02 23.22 30.92
CA PHE A 586 -9.18 23.57 30.08
C PHE A 586 -10.16 24.51 30.82
N LEU A 587 -10.38 24.29 32.12
CA LEU A 587 -11.17 25.18 32.97
C LEU A 587 -10.55 26.59 33.07
N LEU A 588 -9.23 26.68 33.24
CA LEU A 588 -8.50 27.95 33.28
C LEU A 588 -8.57 28.73 31.95
N LEU A 589 -8.59 28.03 30.81
CA LEU A 589 -8.76 28.65 29.49
C LEU A 589 -10.20 29.11 29.22
N SER A 590 -11.20 28.39 29.74
CA SER A 590 -12.61 28.74 29.61
C SER A 590 -13.08 29.93 30.48
N MET A 591 -12.32 30.27 31.53
CA MET A 591 -12.59 31.42 32.42
C MET A 591 -11.95 32.74 31.96
N ASN A 592 -11.19 32.73 30.86
CA ASN A 592 -10.53 33.91 30.28
C ASN A 592 -11.18 34.40 28.96
N VAL A 593 -12.47 34.12 28.75
CA VAL A 593 -13.29 34.69 27.66
C VAL A 593 -14.37 35.61 28.21
#